data_AF-A0A5B2XF55-F1
#
_entry.id   AF-A0A5B2XF55-F1
#
_cell.length_a   1.000
_cell.length_b   1.000
_cell.length_c   1.000
_cell.angle_alpha   90.00
_cell.angle_beta   90.00
_cell.angle_gamma   90.00
#
_symmetry.space_group_name_H-M   'P 1'
#
loop_
_entity.id
_entity.type
_entity.pdbx_description
1 polymer ?
#
loop_
_entity_poly.entity_id
_entity_poly.type
_entity_poly.pdbx_seq_one_letter_code
_entity_poly.pdbx_strand_id
1 'polypeptide(L)'
;MLDIGGPNSALTGASLYIPAGPHFVYSDAPDLFLERRGRGPLFVAWDTNLLLDYFQFGSSLWRGDLSTDSIDEKYCAELEGLQLLLTLWVMRDIRFVILPQTISDAKKKLSAERKGNRITAFEEFVSALRLVGSGVPEDDAPTNDGLLSLPEKELQRVLMGVPAGYDRLLVEAAVRCGVYVFLNRDAKVLRNRDAFRPFGLLIGSPLDLLEELLGSGAFHCMLAPQYAQWPMMDQMRVGHLIRALPEFRPW
;
A
#
# COMPACT_ATOMS: atom_id res chain seq x y z
N MET A 1 22.75 28.38 49.30
CA MET A 1 22.35 29.20 48.13
C MET A 1 21.50 28.28 47.27
N LEU A 2 20.20 28.55 47.22
CA LEU A 2 19.20 27.80 46.47
C LEU A 2 19.21 28.26 45.02
N ASP A 3 19.15 27.33 44.08
CA ASP A 3 18.86 27.55 42.65
C ASP A 3 18.14 26.26 42.19
N ILE A 4 16.82 26.13 42.33
CA ILE A 4 15.69 26.62 41.50
C ILE A 4 15.87 26.36 39.99
N GLY A 5 15.44 25.16 39.56
CA GLY A 5 14.58 24.95 38.38
C GLY A 5 15.07 25.36 36.99
N GLY A 6 15.48 24.36 36.19
CA GLY A 6 15.37 24.39 34.73
C GLY A 6 14.60 23.14 34.26
N PRO A 7 13.52 23.28 33.47
CA PRO A 7 12.67 22.16 33.10
C PRO A 7 13.37 21.23 32.11
N ASN A 8 13.16 19.93 32.32
CA ASN A 8 13.40 18.84 31.37
C ASN A 8 13.01 19.25 29.94
N SER A 9 14.00 19.55 29.10
CA SER A 9 13.83 19.53 27.64
C SER A 9 13.90 18.08 27.16
N ALA A 10 12.88 17.30 27.48
CA ALA A 10 12.59 16.03 26.82
C ALA A 10 11.97 16.34 25.46
N LEU A 11 12.78 16.87 24.55
CA LEU A 11 12.52 16.93 23.11
C LEU A 11 13.85 16.58 22.44
N THR A 12 14.28 15.33 22.62
CA THR A 12 15.28 14.72 21.75
C THR A 12 14.70 14.73 20.35
N GLY A 13 15.19 15.68 19.56
CA GLY A 13 14.77 15.90 18.19
C GLY A 13 14.77 14.59 17.41
N ALA A 14 13.64 14.31 16.75
CA ALA A 14 13.65 13.45 15.59
C ALA A 14 14.68 14.05 14.63
N SER A 15 15.86 13.43 14.59
CA SER A 15 16.80 13.66 13.50
C SER A 15 16.00 13.41 12.23
N LEU A 16 15.83 14.45 11.40
CA LEU A 16 15.16 14.37 10.11
C LEU A 16 15.93 13.35 9.27
N TYR A 17 15.51 12.09 9.34
CA TYR A 17 16.13 11.00 8.61
C TYR A 17 15.78 11.15 7.13
N ILE A 18 16.81 11.29 6.32
CA ILE A 18 16.71 11.46 4.87
C ILE A 18 16.87 10.06 4.25
N PRO A 19 15.90 9.55 3.50
CA PRO A 19 16.07 8.24 2.89
C PRO A 19 17.13 8.30 1.78
N ALA A 20 18.09 7.38 1.83
CA ALA A 20 19.27 7.35 0.94
C ALA A 20 18.97 6.94 -0.52
N GLY A 21 17.71 6.65 -0.84
CA GLY A 21 17.25 6.21 -2.16
C GLY A 21 15.77 5.85 -2.14
N PRO A 22 15.19 5.35 -3.25
CA PRO A 22 13.76 5.03 -3.33
C PRO A 22 13.37 3.84 -2.44
N HIS A 23 14.32 2.96 -2.11
CA HIS A 23 14.13 1.83 -1.20
C HIS A 23 13.85 2.28 0.23
N PHE A 24 13.23 1.40 1.01
CA PHE A 24 13.01 1.57 2.43
C PHE A 24 14.12 0.89 3.23
N VAL A 25 14.46 1.46 4.38
CA VAL A 25 15.33 0.84 5.38
C VAL A 25 14.41 0.31 6.48
N TYR A 26 14.37 -1.00 6.65
CA TYR A 26 13.30 -1.64 7.42
C TYR A 26 13.40 -1.35 8.93
N SER A 27 14.60 -1.04 9.43
CA SER A 27 14.80 -0.66 10.83
C SER A 27 14.20 0.68 11.22
N ASP A 28 13.89 1.56 10.25
CA ASP A 28 13.45 2.92 10.53
C ASP A 28 11.95 2.98 10.84
N ALA A 29 11.21 1.94 10.45
CA ALA A 29 9.78 1.79 10.72
C ALA A 29 9.46 0.33 11.09
N PRO A 30 9.89 -0.14 12.27
CA PRO A 30 9.75 -1.55 12.66
C PRO A 30 8.28 -2.00 12.70
N ASP A 31 7.35 -1.08 12.96
CA ASP A 31 5.92 -1.34 12.97
C ASP A 31 5.32 -1.51 11.57
N LEU A 32 5.86 -0.82 10.57
CA LEU A 32 5.45 -0.96 9.17
C LEU A 32 6.08 -2.21 8.52
N PHE A 33 7.35 -2.48 8.84
CA PHE A 33 8.11 -3.58 8.24
C PHE A 33 8.06 -4.89 9.04
N LEU A 34 7.42 -4.87 10.22
CA LEU A 34 7.14 -6.03 11.06
C LEU A 34 8.44 -6.78 11.40
N GLU A 35 9.41 -6.03 11.93
CA GLU A 35 10.73 -6.48 12.37
C GLU A 35 11.65 -7.06 11.27
N ARG A 36 11.26 -6.97 9.99
CA ARG A 36 12.15 -7.27 8.86
C ARG A 36 13.41 -6.41 8.94
N ARG A 37 14.52 -6.95 8.42
CA ARG A 37 15.84 -6.31 8.49
C ARG A 37 16.40 -6.04 7.10
N GLY A 38 17.26 -5.03 7.01
CA GLY A 38 17.90 -4.65 5.77
C GLY A 38 17.17 -3.51 5.05
N ARG A 39 17.21 -3.56 3.72
CA ARG A 39 16.66 -2.51 2.85
C ARG A 39 16.01 -3.13 1.63
N GLY A 40 14.94 -2.53 1.14
CA GLY A 40 14.22 -3.04 -0.02
C GLY A 40 12.88 -2.34 -0.26
N PRO A 41 12.04 -2.91 -1.13
CA PRO A 41 10.72 -2.36 -1.42
C PRO A 41 9.76 -2.54 -0.25
N LEU A 42 8.65 -1.81 -0.30
CA LEU A 42 7.43 -2.06 0.47
C LEU A 42 6.43 -2.83 -0.39
N PHE A 43 6.15 -4.10 -0.06
CA PHE A 43 5.15 -4.89 -0.79
C PHE A 43 3.74 -4.68 -0.22
N VAL A 44 2.82 -4.27 -1.08
CA VAL A 44 1.44 -3.91 -0.70
C VAL A 44 0.43 -4.67 -1.57
N ALA A 45 -0.49 -5.41 -0.97
CA ALA A 45 -1.62 -6.00 -1.67
C ALA A 45 -2.89 -5.18 -1.45
N TRP A 46 -3.76 -5.13 -2.47
CA TRP A 46 -5.05 -4.45 -2.39
C TRP A 46 -6.19 -5.47 -2.31
N ASP A 47 -7.19 -5.15 -1.50
CA ASP A 47 -8.51 -5.77 -1.60
C ASP A 47 -9.17 -5.44 -2.95
N THR A 48 -10.08 -6.31 -3.40
CA THR A 48 -10.89 -6.14 -4.60
C THR A 48 -11.65 -4.82 -4.58
N ASN A 49 -12.18 -4.40 -3.43
CA ASN A 49 -12.95 -3.16 -3.34
C ASN A 49 -12.10 -1.92 -3.64
N LEU A 50 -10.89 -1.85 -3.10
CA LEU A 50 -9.97 -0.74 -3.39
C LEU A 50 -9.57 -0.69 -4.87
N LEU A 51 -9.41 -1.85 -5.51
CA LEU A 51 -9.16 -1.92 -6.94
C LEU A 51 -10.37 -1.40 -7.75
N LEU A 52 -11.60 -1.73 -7.34
CA LEU A 52 -12.82 -1.21 -7.94
C LEU A 52 -12.93 0.31 -7.75
N ASP A 53 -12.59 0.81 -6.56
CA ASP A 53 -12.57 2.24 -6.26
C ASP A 53 -11.56 2.97 -7.15
N TYR A 54 -10.36 2.41 -7.33
CA TYR A 54 -9.35 2.98 -8.23
C TYR A 54 -9.85 3.01 -9.69
N PHE A 55 -10.52 1.96 -10.17
CA PHE A 55 -11.08 1.99 -11.52
C PHE A 55 -12.24 2.97 -11.69
N GLN A 56 -12.99 3.23 -10.62
CA GLN A 56 -14.12 4.16 -10.64
C GLN A 56 -13.67 5.62 -10.52
N PHE A 57 -12.74 5.91 -9.60
CA PHE A 57 -12.35 7.27 -9.23
C PHE A 57 -10.94 7.65 -9.68
N GLY A 58 -10.15 6.71 -10.20
CA GLY A 58 -8.74 6.91 -10.53
C GLY A 58 -8.47 8.10 -11.43
N SER A 59 -9.29 8.31 -12.47
CA SER A 59 -9.18 9.48 -13.35
C SER A 59 -9.29 10.79 -12.55
N SER A 60 -10.21 10.85 -11.59
CA SER A 60 -10.40 12.00 -10.73
C SER A 60 -9.31 12.15 -9.67
N LEU A 61 -8.80 11.03 -9.14
CA LEU A 61 -7.63 11.02 -8.27
C LEU A 61 -6.41 11.63 -8.96
N TRP A 62 -6.16 11.32 -10.24
CA TRP A 62 -5.02 11.90 -10.97
C TRP A 62 -5.23 13.35 -11.37
N ARG A 63 -6.48 13.79 -11.57
CA ARG A 63 -6.80 15.20 -11.91
C ARG A 63 -6.92 16.09 -10.68
N GLY A 64 -7.05 15.51 -9.48
CA GLY A 64 -7.34 16.25 -8.26
C GLY A 64 -8.74 16.87 -8.23
N ASP A 65 -9.70 16.26 -8.95
CA ASP A 65 -11.08 16.77 -9.11
C ASP A 65 -12.14 15.88 -8.44
N LEU A 66 -11.77 15.16 -7.38
CA LEU A 66 -12.70 14.40 -6.54
C LEU A 66 -13.84 15.30 -6.06
N SER A 67 -15.05 15.12 -6.62
CA SER A 67 -16.24 15.83 -6.18
C SER A 67 -16.76 15.23 -4.87
N THR A 68 -16.68 16.03 -3.81
CA THR A 68 -17.17 15.70 -2.46
C THR A 68 -18.70 15.70 -2.35
N ASP A 69 -19.41 16.21 -3.36
CA ASP A 69 -20.84 16.51 -3.25
C ASP A 69 -21.75 15.28 -3.19
N SER A 70 -21.21 14.09 -3.48
CA SER A 70 -21.95 12.82 -3.55
C SER A 70 -21.34 11.68 -2.74
N ILE A 71 -20.21 11.92 -2.08
CA ILE A 71 -19.41 10.89 -1.40
C ILE A 71 -19.39 11.20 0.10
N ASP A 72 -19.55 10.17 0.93
CA ASP A 72 -19.40 10.28 2.38
C ASP A 72 -18.01 10.82 2.74
N GLU A 73 -17.92 11.75 3.69
CA GLU A 73 -16.68 12.45 4.05
C GLU A 73 -15.55 11.48 4.44
N LYS A 74 -15.86 10.44 5.22
CA LYS A 74 -14.86 9.43 5.60
C LYS A 74 -14.40 8.62 4.40
N TYR A 75 -15.31 8.32 3.49
CA TYR A 75 -14.95 7.61 2.27
C TYR A 75 -14.11 8.47 1.34
N CYS A 76 -14.39 9.78 1.25
CA CYS A 76 -13.55 10.73 0.51
C CYS A 76 -12.13 10.77 1.08
N ALA A 77 -11.98 10.85 2.40
CA ALA A 77 -10.67 10.84 3.04
C ALA A 77 -9.86 9.56 2.72
N GLU A 78 -10.50 8.38 2.65
CA GLU A 78 -9.84 7.14 2.24
C GLU A 78 -9.36 7.18 0.77
N LEU A 79 -10.12 7.82 -0.12
CA LEU A 79 -9.74 8.01 -1.52
C LEU A 79 -8.58 9.01 -1.66
N GLU A 80 -8.58 10.09 -0.88
CA GLU A 80 -7.46 11.02 -0.79
C GLU A 80 -6.20 10.34 -0.23
N GLY A 81 -6.35 9.48 0.78
CA GLY A 81 -5.28 8.65 1.29
C GLY A 81 -4.67 7.78 0.19
N LEU A 82 -5.52 7.12 -0.61
CA LEU A 82 -5.08 6.33 -1.75
C LEU A 82 -4.35 7.17 -2.81
N GLN A 83 -4.82 8.39 -3.09
CA GLN A 83 -4.14 9.32 -4.02
C GLN A 83 -2.71 9.64 -3.55
N LEU A 84 -2.54 9.95 -2.27
CA LEU A 84 -1.22 10.26 -1.70
C LEU A 84 -0.29 9.05 -1.71
N LEU A 85 -0.81 7.84 -1.45
CA LEU A 85 -0.04 6.60 -1.57
C LEU A 85 0.43 6.35 -3.01
N LEU A 86 -0.45 6.55 -4.00
CA LEU A 86 -0.10 6.45 -5.41
C LEU A 86 0.93 7.50 -5.83
N THR A 87 0.82 8.72 -5.30
CA THR A 87 1.80 9.78 -5.56
C THR A 87 3.17 9.40 -4.98
N LEU A 88 3.21 8.89 -3.75
CA LEU A 88 4.44 8.44 -3.12
C LEU A 88 5.08 7.26 -3.88
N TRP A 89 4.28 6.34 -4.42
CA TRP A 89 4.78 5.21 -5.22
C TRP A 89 5.59 5.64 -6.46
N VAL A 90 5.29 6.80 -7.03
CA VAL A 90 6.09 7.33 -8.16
C VAL A 90 7.52 7.69 -7.73
N MET A 91 7.73 7.92 -6.43
CA MET A 91 8.99 8.39 -5.85
C MET A 91 9.71 7.31 -5.02
N ARG A 92 8.96 6.38 -4.42
CA ARG A 92 9.44 5.33 -3.51
C ARG A 92 9.26 3.95 -4.14
N ASP A 93 10.06 2.99 -3.70
CA ASP A 93 9.96 1.59 -4.12
C ASP A 93 8.82 0.88 -3.38
N ILE A 94 7.58 1.26 -3.71
CA ILE A 94 6.37 0.55 -3.29
C ILE A 94 6.02 -0.43 -4.41
N ARG A 95 5.81 -1.70 -4.07
CA ARG A 95 5.48 -2.75 -5.03
C ARG A 95 4.09 -3.25 -4.74
N PHE A 96 3.14 -2.87 -5.59
CA PHE A 96 1.78 -3.37 -5.46
C PHE A 96 1.70 -4.80 -6.02
N VAL A 97 1.20 -5.72 -5.21
CA VAL A 97 1.06 -7.13 -5.54
C VAL A 97 -0.41 -7.43 -5.68
N ILE A 98 -0.80 -7.97 -6.83
CA ILE A 98 -2.17 -8.45 -6.96
C ILE A 98 -2.26 -9.93 -6.65
N LEU A 99 -3.13 -10.24 -5.70
CA LEU A 99 -3.47 -11.61 -5.33
C LEU A 99 -4.35 -12.21 -6.44
N PRO A 100 -4.05 -13.42 -6.96
CA PRO A 100 -4.86 -14.06 -8.00
C PRO A 100 -6.34 -14.17 -7.65
N GLN A 101 -6.62 -14.30 -6.36
CA GLN A 101 -7.96 -14.35 -5.80
C GLN A 101 -8.74 -13.09 -6.18
N THR A 102 -8.12 -11.89 -6.14
CA THR A 102 -8.72 -10.56 -6.46
C THR A 102 -9.39 -10.52 -7.83
N ILE A 103 -8.88 -11.31 -8.78
CA ILE A 103 -9.41 -11.40 -10.15
C ILE A 103 -10.69 -12.26 -10.20
N SER A 104 -10.81 -13.23 -9.30
CA SER A 104 -11.90 -14.23 -9.29
C SER A 104 -13.19 -13.76 -8.60
N ASP A 105 -13.15 -12.68 -7.81
CA ASP A 105 -14.29 -12.18 -6.99
C ASP A 105 -15.31 -11.32 -7.74
N ALA A 106 -15.35 -11.38 -9.07
CA ALA A 106 -16.46 -10.82 -9.81
C ALA A 106 -17.73 -11.65 -9.58
N LYS A 107 -18.37 -11.53 -8.40
CA LYS A 107 -19.64 -12.15 -8.01
C LYS A 107 -20.81 -11.82 -8.94
N LYS A 108 -20.67 -10.88 -9.87
CA LYS A 108 -21.66 -10.57 -10.91
C LYS A 108 -21.20 -11.09 -12.26
N LYS A 109 -22.11 -11.74 -13.00
CA LYS A 109 -21.97 -11.99 -14.45
C LYS A 109 -21.78 -10.66 -15.18
N LEU A 110 -20.54 -10.20 -15.27
CA LEU A 110 -20.15 -9.09 -16.13
C LEU A 110 -20.31 -9.57 -17.58
N SER A 111 -20.75 -8.69 -18.48
CA SER A 111 -20.73 -8.98 -19.91
C SER A 111 -19.30 -9.30 -20.35
N ALA A 112 -19.14 -10.13 -21.38
CA ALA A 112 -17.82 -10.55 -21.88
C ALA A 112 -16.91 -9.35 -22.21
N GLU A 113 -17.49 -8.25 -22.70
CA GLU A 113 -16.81 -6.99 -22.99
C GLU A 113 -16.31 -6.26 -21.73
N ARG A 114 -17.13 -6.15 -20.68
CA ARG A 114 -16.70 -5.55 -19.39
C ARG A 114 -15.66 -6.40 -18.68
N LYS A 115 -15.72 -7.72 -18.87
CA LYS A 115 -14.70 -8.64 -18.37
C LYS A 115 -13.37 -8.47 -19.12
N GLY A 116 -13.42 -8.36 -20.45
CA GLY A 116 -12.24 -8.07 -21.29
C GLY A 116 -11.58 -6.75 -20.92
N ASN A 117 -12.36 -5.66 -20.84
CA ASN A 117 -11.84 -4.35 -20.48
C ASN A 117 -11.27 -4.33 -19.04
N ARG A 118 -11.87 -5.07 -18.10
CA ARG A 118 -11.31 -5.21 -16.75
C ARG A 118 -10.00 -5.98 -16.75
N ILE A 119 -9.90 -7.07 -17.51
CA ILE A 119 -8.66 -7.84 -17.62
C ILE A 119 -7.56 -6.99 -18.26
N THR A 120 -7.85 -6.24 -19.33
CA THR A 120 -6.88 -5.35 -19.97
C THR A 120 -6.48 -4.18 -19.07
N ALA A 121 -7.44 -3.51 -18.42
CA ALA A 121 -7.16 -2.47 -17.43
C ALA A 121 -6.29 -3.00 -16.28
N PHE A 122 -6.58 -4.23 -15.87
CA PHE A 122 -5.82 -4.94 -14.84
C PHE A 122 -4.42 -5.34 -15.32
N GLU A 123 -4.27 -5.80 -16.55
CA GLU A 123 -2.97 -6.12 -17.16
C GLU A 123 -2.12 -4.86 -17.36
N GLU A 124 -2.70 -3.75 -17.81
CA GLU A 124 -2.02 -2.45 -17.91
C GLU A 124 -1.64 -1.92 -16.53
N PHE A 125 -2.51 -2.08 -15.53
CA PHE A 125 -2.18 -1.75 -14.14
C PHE A 125 -1.02 -2.61 -13.64
N VAL A 126 -1.09 -3.94 -13.78
CA VAL A 126 -0.02 -4.87 -13.39
C VAL A 126 1.28 -4.59 -14.17
N SER A 127 1.19 -4.16 -15.43
CA SER A 127 2.34 -3.75 -16.24
C SER A 127 2.97 -2.45 -15.69
N ALA A 128 2.14 -1.46 -15.32
CA ALA A 128 2.58 -0.24 -14.62
C ALA A 128 3.37 -0.56 -13.35
N LEU A 129 2.90 -1.56 -12.60
CA LEU A 129 3.49 -2.01 -11.34
C LEU A 129 4.82 -2.76 -11.53
N ARG A 130 5.08 -3.33 -12.71
CA ARG A 130 6.27 -4.13 -13.03
C ARG A 130 7.42 -3.34 -13.66
N LEU A 131 7.21 -2.07 -14.02
CA LEU A 131 8.24 -1.24 -14.69
C LEU A 131 9.36 -0.73 -13.76
N VAL A 132 9.37 -1.15 -12.49
CA VAL A 132 10.49 -0.90 -11.59
C VAL A 132 11.66 -1.80 -11.99
N GLY A 133 12.69 -1.21 -12.60
CA GLY A 133 13.91 -1.94 -12.93
C GLY A 133 14.66 -2.38 -11.67
N SER A 134 14.75 -3.68 -11.44
CA SER A 134 15.85 -4.30 -10.69
C SER A 134 16.02 -5.80 -11.02
N GLY A 135 16.70 -6.11 -12.13
CA GLY A 135 17.32 -7.43 -12.29
C GLY A 135 16.39 -8.58 -12.70
N VAL A 136 16.95 -9.79 -12.61
CA VAL A 136 16.34 -11.05 -13.10
C VAL A 136 15.01 -11.29 -12.37
N PRO A 137 13.91 -11.63 -13.08
CA PRO A 137 12.54 -11.72 -12.52
C PRO A 137 12.33 -12.65 -11.32
N GLU A 138 13.30 -13.50 -10.97
CA GLU A 138 13.16 -14.53 -9.95
C GLU A 138 13.54 -14.07 -8.52
N ASP A 139 14.29 -12.97 -8.35
CA ASP A 139 14.76 -12.51 -7.02
C ASP A 139 13.85 -11.44 -6.35
N ASP A 140 12.80 -10.98 -7.03
CA ASP A 140 12.07 -9.75 -6.68
C ASP A 140 10.64 -9.98 -6.12
N ALA A 141 10.32 -11.22 -5.75
CA ALA A 141 9.02 -11.59 -5.18
C ALA A 141 8.92 -11.28 -3.66
N PRO A 142 7.73 -10.93 -3.15
CA PRO A 142 7.51 -10.83 -1.71
C PRO A 142 7.87 -12.16 -1.02
N THR A 143 8.53 -12.07 0.14
CA THR A 143 8.97 -13.22 0.92
C THR A 143 8.72 -13.00 2.41
N ASN A 144 8.52 -14.12 3.12
CA ASN A 144 8.48 -14.16 4.58
C ASN A 144 9.87 -14.45 5.19
N ASP A 145 10.94 -14.41 4.38
CA ASP A 145 12.30 -14.63 4.88
C ASP A 145 12.68 -13.63 5.97
N GLY A 146 13.35 -14.15 7.00
CA GLY A 146 13.73 -13.37 8.18
C GLY A 146 12.64 -13.24 9.25
N LEU A 147 11.42 -13.73 8.99
CA LEU A 147 10.36 -13.82 10.01
C LEU A 147 10.37 -15.16 10.74
N LEU A 148 9.80 -15.18 11.94
CA LEU A 148 9.56 -16.42 12.66
C LEU A 148 8.48 -17.24 11.94
N SER A 149 8.84 -18.48 11.56
CA SER A 149 7.87 -19.41 10.99
C SER A 149 6.91 -19.89 12.09
N LEU A 150 5.66 -19.43 12.03
CA LEU A 150 4.60 -19.85 12.93
C LEU A 150 3.89 -21.11 12.41
N PRO A 151 3.37 -21.98 13.30
CA PRO A 151 2.62 -23.16 12.88
C PRO A 151 1.38 -22.80 12.06
N GLU A 152 1.08 -23.57 11.01
CA GLU A 152 -0.12 -23.37 10.17
C GLU A 152 -1.43 -23.36 10.98
N LYS A 153 -1.50 -24.12 12.08
CA LYS A 153 -2.65 -24.10 13.00
C LYS A 153 -2.91 -22.72 13.62
N GLU A 154 -1.85 -21.95 13.86
CA GLU A 154 -1.96 -20.59 14.39
C GLU A 154 -2.53 -19.64 13.34
N LEU A 155 -2.09 -19.77 12.08
CA LEU A 155 -2.64 -18.99 10.97
C LEU A 155 -4.14 -19.28 10.80
N GLN A 156 -4.54 -20.56 10.81
CA GLN A 156 -5.95 -20.95 10.71
C GLN A 156 -6.77 -20.41 11.88
N ARG A 157 -6.21 -20.40 13.10
CA ARG A 157 -6.86 -19.82 14.28
C ARG A 157 -7.13 -18.33 14.11
N VAL A 158 -6.16 -17.57 13.62
CA VAL A 158 -6.31 -16.13 13.39
C VAL A 158 -7.26 -15.85 12.23
N LEU A 159 -7.20 -16.63 11.15
CA LEU A 159 -8.12 -16.52 10.00
C LEU A 159 -9.60 -16.74 10.38
N MET A 160 -9.89 -17.55 11.40
CA MET A 160 -11.27 -17.70 11.91
C MET A 160 -11.87 -16.39 12.43
N GLY A 161 -11.04 -15.43 12.87
CA GLY A 161 -11.48 -14.10 13.29
C GLY A 161 -11.93 -13.21 12.14
N VAL A 162 -11.42 -13.44 10.93
CA VAL A 162 -11.81 -12.72 9.70
C VAL A 162 -13.16 -13.25 9.20
N PRO A 163 -14.07 -12.38 8.71
CA PRO A 163 -15.35 -12.81 8.14
C PRO A 163 -15.20 -13.97 7.15
N ALA A 164 -16.06 -14.97 7.31
CA ALA A 164 -16.06 -16.12 6.40
C ALA A 164 -16.41 -15.69 4.98
N GLY A 165 -15.73 -16.29 4.01
CA GLY A 165 -15.92 -16.01 2.60
C GLY A 165 -14.65 -15.47 1.97
N TYR A 166 -14.84 -14.52 1.08
CA TYR A 166 -13.81 -14.10 0.16
C TYR A 166 -12.70 -13.25 0.81
N ASP A 167 -13.05 -12.39 1.76
CA ASP A 167 -12.08 -11.58 2.52
C ASP A 167 -11.05 -12.45 3.26
N ARG A 168 -11.50 -13.58 3.84
CA ARG A 168 -10.61 -14.55 4.49
C ARG A 168 -9.62 -15.17 3.52
N LEU A 169 -10.07 -15.51 2.30
CA LEU A 169 -9.20 -16.07 1.27
C LEU A 169 -8.16 -15.06 0.80
N LEU A 170 -8.52 -13.79 0.70
CA LEU A 170 -7.58 -12.72 0.36
C LEU A 170 -6.55 -12.49 1.46
N VAL A 171 -6.98 -12.42 2.71
CA VAL A 171 -6.05 -12.26 3.84
C VAL A 171 -5.10 -13.45 3.93
N GLU A 172 -5.60 -14.68 3.77
CA GLU A 172 -4.74 -15.88 3.72
C GLU A 172 -3.74 -15.80 2.55
N ALA A 173 -4.20 -15.40 1.36
CA ALA A 173 -3.33 -15.25 0.20
C ALA A 173 -2.26 -14.17 0.42
N ALA A 174 -2.59 -13.06 1.08
CA ALA A 174 -1.64 -12.01 1.44
C ALA A 174 -0.53 -12.56 2.35
N VAL A 175 -0.90 -13.27 3.42
CA VAL A 175 0.08 -13.90 4.33
C VAL A 175 0.97 -14.89 3.59
N ARG A 176 0.39 -15.78 2.78
CA ARG A 176 1.13 -16.80 2.03
C ARG A 176 2.05 -16.21 0.95
N CYS A 177 1.64 -15.10 0.34
CA CYS A 177 2.44 -14.37 -0.62
C CYS A 177 3.60 -13.62 0.04
N GLY A 178 3.54 -13.34 1.35
CA GLY A 178 4.59 -12.62 2.06
C GLY A 178 4.60 -11.11 1.82
N VAL A 179 3.46 -10.53 1.43
CA VAL A 179 3.33 -9.07 1.33
C VAL A 179 3.36 -8.44 2.73
N TYR A 180 3.78 -7.19 2.80
CA TYR A 180 4.00 -6.53 4.09
C TYR A 180 2.72 -5.86 4.57
N VAL A 181 1.94 -5.33 3.63
CA VAL A 181 0.69 -4.64 3.89
C VAL A 181 -0.42 -5.22 3.02
N PHE A 182 -1.59 -5.46 3.61
CA PHE A 182 -2.83 -5.75 2.91
C PHE A 182 -3.84 -4.63 3.18
N LEU A 183 -4.13 -3.84 2.14
CA LEU A 183 -5.04 -2.72 2.23
C LEU A 183 -6.49 -3.20 2.13
N ASN A 184 -7.30 -2.81 3.12
CA ASN A 184 -8.74 -3.11 3.17
C ASN A 184 -9.50 -1.99 3.88
N ARG A 185 -10.75 -1.73 3.49
CA ARG A 185 -11.64 -0.74 4.12
C ARG A 185 -12.74 -1.37 4.96
N ASP A 186 -12.93 -2.70 4.91
CA ASP A 186 -13.95 -3.38 5.70
C ASP A 186 -13.56 -3.37 7.20
N ALA A 187 -14.35 -2.65 7.99
CA ALA A 187 -14.20 -2.56 9.44
C ALA A 187 -14.13 -3.93 10.14
N LYS A 188 -14.78 -4.97 9.61
CA LYS A 188 -14.72 -6.31 10.20
C LYS A 188 -13.38 -6.99 9.98
N VAL A 189 -12.73 -6.73 8.83
CA VAL A 189 -11.38 -7.23 8.54
C VAL A 189 -10.37 -6.44 9.39
N LEU A 190 -10.50 -5.11 9.42
CA LEU A 190 -9.63 -4.21 10.17
C LEU A 190 -9.62 -4.49 11.68
N ARG A 191 -10.75 -4.94 12.27
CA ARG A 191 -10.82 -5.33 13.70
C ARG A 191 -9.85 -6.42 14.12
N ASN A 192 -9.38 -7.26 13.18
CA ASN A 192 -8.46 -8.35 13.48
C ASN A 192 -7.02 -8.07 13.04
N ARG A 193 -6.69 -6.83 12.64
CA ARG A 193 -5.41 -6.48 12.02
C ARG A 193 -4.19 -6.87 12.84
N ASP A 194 -4.23 -6.66 14.16
CA ASP A 194 -3.08 -6.90 15.03
C ASP A 194 -2.71 -8.38 15.16
N ALA A 195 -3.68 -9.27 14.96
CA ALA A 195 -3.46 -10.71 15.04
C ALA A 195 -2.60 -11.25 13.88
N PHE A 196 -2.46 -10.49 12.79
CA PHE A 196 -1.67 -10.86 11.61
C PHE A 196 -0.23 -10.35 11.64
N ARG A 197 0.11 -9.40 12.53
CA ARG A 197 1.48 -8.86 12.67
C ARG A 197 2.53 -9.96 12.90
N PRO A 198 2.30 -11.00 13.74
CA PRO A 198 3.25 -12.09 13.92
C PRO A 198 3.50 -12.94 12.66
N PHE A 199 2.60 -12.89 11.69
CA PHE A 199 2.73 -13.55 10.38
C PHE A 199 3.37 -12.64 9.33
N GLY A 200 3.87 -11.46 9.72
CA GLY A 200 4.51 -10.54 8.80
C GLY A 200 3.56 -9.75 7.91
N LEU A 201 2.27 -9.66 8.29
CA LEU A 201 1.25 -8.91 7.56
C LEU A 201 0.64 -7.79 8.41
N LEU A 202 0.71 -6.56 7.90
CA LEU A 202 -0.01 -5.40 8.40
C LEU A 202 -1.33 -5.30 7.62
N ILE A 203 -2.45 -5.22 8.32
CA ILE A 203 -3.76 -4.97 7.68
C ILE A 203 -4.20 -3.56 8.06
N GLY A 204 -4.53 -2.73 7.07
CA GLY A 204 -4.91 -1.33 7.31
C GLY A 204 -5.71 -0.74 6.16
N SER A 205 -6.36 0.39 6.40
CA SER A 205 -6.95 1.20 5.34
C SER A 205 -5.86 2.01 4.60
N PRO A 206 -6.18 2.60 3.43
CA PRO A 206 -5.30 3.58 2.80
C PRO A 206 -4.82 4.68 3.75
N LEU A 207 -5.71 5.21 4.61
CA LEU A 207 -5.32 6.19 5.62
C LEU A 207 -4.38 5.62 6.69
N ASP A 208 -4.65 4.42 7.22
CA ASP A 208 -3.74 3.77 8.19
C ASP A 208 -2.31 3.67 7.60
N LEU A 209 -2.17 3.22 6.35
CA LEU A 209 -0.86 3.10 5.70
C LEU A 209 -0.22 4.47 5.44
N LEU A 210 -1.01 5.48 5.06
CA LEU A 210 -0.53 6.83 4.88
C LEU A 210 0.06 7.39 6.18
N GLU A 211 -0.62 7.20 7.32
CA GLU A 211 -0.15 7.64 8.64
C GLU A 211 1.18 6.98 9.01
N GLU A 212 1.32 5.67 8.81
CA GLU A 212 2.57 4.92 9.04
C GLU A 212 3.72 5.43 8.15
N LEU A 213 3.43 5.74 6.87
CA LEU A 213 4.40 6.27 5.93
C LEU A 213 4.81 7.72 6.24
N LEU A 214 3.87 8.53 6.74
CA LEU A 214 4.17 9.87 7.24
C LEU A 214 5.03 9.80 8.51
N GLY A 215 4.64 8.97 9.47
CA GLY A 215 5.36 8.77 10.74
C GLY A 215 6.78 8.23 10.56
N SER A 216 7.00 7.42 9.53
CA SER A 216 8.34 6.92 9.14
C SER A 216 9.16 7.90 8.29
N GLY A 217 8.62 9.07 7.96
CA GLY A 217 9.31 10.09 7.16
C GLY A 217 9.41 9.76 5.67
N ALA A 218 8.64 8.78 5.17
CA ALA A 218 8.68 8.38 3.76
C ALA A 218 8.29 9.53 2.81
N PHE A 219 7.46 10.46 3.27
CA PHE A 219 7.00 11.65 2.51
C PHE A 219 7.96 12.84 2.56
N HIS A 220 9.05 12.81 3.34
CA HIS A 220 9.97 13.95 3.45
C HIS A 220 10.51 14.41 2.08
N CYS A 221 10.67 13.48 1.15
CA CYS A 221 11.07 13.76 -0.23
C CYS A 221 10.12 14.66 -1.04
N MET A 222 8.84 14.66 -0.70
CA MET A 222 7.82 15.47 -1.37
C MET A 222 7.63 16.82 -0.68
N LEU A 223 7.85 16.87 0.64
CA LEU A 223 7.48 18.00 1.47
C LEU A 223 8.61 19.01 1.69
N ALA A 224 9.87 18.61 1.51
CA ALA A 224 11.01 19.49 1.73
C ALA A 224 11.72 19.87 0.41
N PRO A 225 11.77 21.17 0.04
CA PRO A 225 12.34 21.66 -1.22
C PRO A 225 13.79 21.24 -1.47
N GLN A 226 14.58 21.10 -0.40
CA GLN A 226 15.97 20.62 -0.46
C GLN A 226 16.09 19.16 -0.93
N TYR A 227 14.99 18.40 -0.96
CA TYR A 227 14.94 16.99 -1.37
C TYR A 227 14.23 16.78 -2.71
N ALA A 228 13.86 17.86 -3.42
CA ALA A 228 13.28 17.81 -4.75
C ALA A 228 14.22 17.22 -5.84
N GLN A 229 15.47 16.88 -5.48
CA GLN A 229 16.47 16.24 -6.37
C GLN A 229 16.40 14.71 -6.36
N TRP A 230 15.39 14.09 -5.73
CA TRP A 230 15.15 12.66 -5.90
C TRP A 230 14.91 12.29 -7.37
N PRO A 231 15.20 11.04 -7.77
CA PRO A 231 15.16 10.66 -9.19
C PRO A 231 13.83 11.07 -9.81
N MET A 232 13.90 11.53 -11.07
CA MET A 232 12.73 11.96 -11.83
C MET A 232 11.57 10.99 -11.64
N MET A 233 10.36 11.54 -11.44
CA MET A 233 9.14 10.75 -11.45
C MET A 233 9.18 9.75 -12.59
N ASP A 234 8.92 8.48 -12.31
CA ASP A 234 8.85 7.45 -13.32
C ASP A 234 7.62 7.70 -14.21
N GLN A 235 7.82 8.51 -15.26
CA GLN A 235 6.76 8.92 -16.18
C GLN A 235 6.14 7.72 -16.92
N MET A 236 6.86 6.61 -17.03
CA MET A 236 6.32 5.38 -17.60
C MET A 236 5.30 4.74 -16.66
N ARG A 237 5.57 4.65 -15.35
CA ARG A 237 4.57 4.18 -14.35
C ARG A 237 3.30 5.01 -14.40
N VAL A 238 3.45 6.33 -14.38
CA VAL A 238 2.32 7.26 -14.46
C VAL A 238 1.54 7.05 -15.75
N GLY A 239 2.22 6.92 -16.90
CA GLY A 239 1.58 6.66 -18.18
C GLY A 239 0.77 5.36 -18.22
N HIS A 240 1.28 4.26 -17.66
CA HIS A 240 0.55 2.99 -17.64
C HIS A 240 -0.63 2.99 -16.67
N LEU A 241 -0.50 3.62 -15.50
CA LEU A 241 -1.63 3.80 -14.58
C LEU A 241 -2.78 4.59 -15.20
N ILE A 242 -2.42 5.65 -15.90
CA ILE A 242 -3.36 6.51 -16.60
C ILE A 242 -4.05 5.72 -17.72
N ARG A 243 -3.29 4.92 -18.49
CA ARG A 243 -3.83 4.06 -19.56
C ARG A 243 -4.71 2.92 -19.03
N ALA A 244 -4.47 2.44 -17.82
CA ALA A 244 -5.29 1.42 -17.17
C ALA A 244 -6.71 1.92 -16.81
N LEU A 245 -6.97 3.23 -16.86
CA LEU A 245 -8.27 3.80 -16.49
C LEU A 245 -9.26 3.72 -17.68
N PRO A 246 -10.48 3.19 -17.48
CA PRO A 246 -11.44 2.94 -18.58
C PRO A 246 -11.87 4.18 -19.39
N GLU A 247 -11.77 5.37 -18.81
CA GLU A 247 -12.26 6.63 -19.41
C GLU A 247 -11.16 7.65 -19.72
N PHE A 248 -9.88 7.29 -19.54
CA PHE A 248 -8.80 8.24 -19.78
C PHE A 248 -8.53 8.37 -21.28
N ARG A 249 -9.15 9.37 -21.90
CA ARG A 249 -8.74 9.85 -23.24
C ARG A 249 -7.61 10.87 -23.05
N PRO A 250 -6.36 10.53 -23.40
CA PRO A 250 -5.38 11.58 -23.64
C PRO A 250 -5.89 12.39 -24.84
N TRP A 251 -5.79 13.71 -24.69
CA TRP A 251 -6.17 14.73 -25.68
C TRP A 251 -5.74 14.36 -27.10
#